data_AF-A0A6N9VI44-F1
#
_entry.id   AF-A0A6N9VI44-F1
#
_cell.length_a   1.000
_cell.length_b   1.000
_cell.length_c   1.000
_cell.angle_alpha   90.00
_cell.angle_beta   90.00
_cell.angle_gamma   90.00
#
_symmetry.space_group_name_H-M   'P 1'
#
loop_
_entity.id
_entity.type
_entity.pdbx_description
1 polymer ?
#
loop_
_entity_poly.entity_id
_entity_poly.type
_entity_poly.pdbx_seq_one_letter_code
_entity_poly.pdbx_strand_id
1 'polypeptide(L)'
;MTTARKVITELAPAAGSESEPPETNTAYQAIVNAFNQHPDQPFRARELHELLDLPTDEASVNVTRARLGRLLRQGFLTQPGRGRYQKRT
;
A
#
# COMPACT_ATOMS: atom_id res chain seq x y z
N MET A 1 23.17 -34.84 24.37
CA MET A 1 23.09 -33.37 24.22
C MET A 1 24.00 -32.95 23.08
N THR A 2 23.44 -32.33 22.04
CA THR A 2 24.03 -31.32 21.13
C THR A 2 23.00 -31.11 20.02
N THR A 3 22.24 -30.02 20.14
CA THR A 3 21.21 -29.62 19.19
C THR A 3 21.83 -28.64 18.21
N ALA A 4 22.07 -29.06 16.97
CA ALA A 4 22.54 -28.18 15.91
C ALA A 4 21.35 -27.38 15.35
N ARG A 5 21.35 -26.07 15.61
CA ARG A 5 20.39 -25.08 15.10
C ARG A 5 20.52 -24.97 13.57
N LYS A 6 19.49 -25.37 12.82
CA LYS A 6 19.34 -25.02 11.41
C LYS A 6 18.87 -23.57 11.30
N VAL A 7 19.67 -22.80 10.56
CA VAL A 7 19.47 -21.40 10.19
C VAL A 7 18.20 -21.26 9.37
N ILE A 8 17.31 -20.38 9.80
CA ILE A 8 16.13 -19.94 9.05
C ILE A 8 16.62 -18.94 8.01
N THR A 9 16.57 -19.31 6.75
CA THR A 9 16.68 -18.39 5.62
C THR A 9 15.55 -18.75 4.67
N GLU A 10 14.95 -17.71 4.12
CA GLU A 10 13.76 -17.71 3.26
C GLU A 10 12.43 -17.66 4.03
N LEU A 11 12.19 -16.51 4.66
CA LEU A 11 10.83 -16.01 4.79
C LEU A 11 10.41 -15.47 3.41
N ALA A 12 9.95 -16.35 2.54
CA ALA A 12 9.05 -15.93 1.47
C ALA A 12 7.77 -15.43 2.18
N PRO A 13 7.33 -14.17 1.97
CA PRO A 13 5.97 -13.84 2.36
C PRO A 13 5.07 -14.64 1.40
N ALA A 14 4.45 -15.68 1.95
CA ALA A 14 3.32 -16.34 1.33
C ALA A 14 2.24 -15.26 1.10
N ALA A 15 2.21 -14.69 -0.10
CA ALA A 15 1.14 -13.84 -0.57
C ALA A 15 -0.08 -14.72 -0.87
N GLY A 16 -0.70 -15.22 0.20
CA GLY A 16 -2.02 -15.81 0.13
C GLY A 16 -3.05 -14.70 -0.06
N SER A 17 -3.53 -14.54 -1.30
CA SER A 17 -4.96 -14.47 -1.68
C SER A 17 -5.12 -13.64 -2.94
N GLU A 18 -5.53 -14.33 -4.02
CA GLU A 18 -5.95 -13.82 -5.32
C GLU A 18 -4.83 -13.16 -6.17
N SER A 19 -4.56 -13.74 -7.32
CA SER A 19 -3.59 -13.24 -8.30
C SER A 19 -4.07 -11.90 -8.90
N GLU A 20 -3.93 -10.82 -8.13
CA GLU A 20 -3.82 -9.49 -8.69
C GLU A 20 -2.57 -9.47 -9.61
N PRO A 21 -2.65 -8.91 -10.84
CA PRO A 21 -1.51 -8.86 -11.75
C PRO A 21 -0.27 -8.31 -11.04
N PRO A 22 0.96 -8.74 -11.37
CA PRO A 22 2.17 -8.30 -10.66
C PRO A 22 2.29 -6.76 -10.55
N GLU A 23 1.85 -6.03 -11.59
CA GLU A 23 1.79 -4.56 -11.63
C GLU A 23 0.89 -3.96 -10.53
N THR A 24 -0.20 -4.67 -10.21
CA THR A 24 -1.19 -4.28 -9.21
C THR A 24 -0.62 -4.45 -7.80
N ASN A 25 0.20 -5.48 -7.57
CA ASN A 25 0.92 -5.70 -6.32
C ASN A 25 2.02 -4.64 -6.10
N THR A 26 2.80 -4.30 -7.14
CA THR A 26 3.82 -3.25 -7.07
C THR A 26 3.24 -1.89 -6.70
N ALA A 27 2.14 -1.49 -7.35
CA ALA A 27 1.47 -0.22 -7.05
C ALA A 27 0.86 -0.19 -5.64
N TYR A 28 0.30 -1.32 -5.16
CA TYR A 28 -0.20 -1.40 -3.79
C TYR A 28 0.91 -1.18 -2.76
N GLN A 29 2.05 -1.87 -2.92
CA GLN A 29 3.20 -1.71 -2.04
C GLN A 29 3.75 -0.28 -2.07
N ALA A 30 3.85 0.33 -3.25
CA ALA A 30 4.29 1.72 -3.40
C ALA A 30 3.38 2.70 -2.64
N ILE A 31 2.06 2.53 -2.73
CA ILE A 31 1.08 3.35 -1.99
C ILE A 31 1.27 3.19 -0.47
N VAL A 32 1.37 1.96 0.02
CA VAL A 32 1.57 1.69 1.45
C VAL A 32 2.88 2.30 1.94
N ASN A 33 3.95 2.18 1.16
CA ASN A 33 5.24 2.75 1.48
C ASN A 33 5.20 4.28 1.53
N ALA A 34 4.55 4.95 0.56
CA ALA A 34 4.41 6.41 0.55
C ALA A 34 3.79 6.95 1.85
N PHE A 35 2.73 6.31 2.35
CA PHE A 35 2.12 6.71 3.63
C PHE A 35 3.00 6.42 4.85
N ASN A 36 3.85 5.39 4.80
CA ASN A 36 4.80 5.15 5.88
C ASN A 36 5.96 6.17 5.86
N GLN A 37 6.36 6.64 4.67
CA GLN A 37 7.39 7.68 4.51
C GLN A 37 6.88 9.08 4.86
N HIS A 38 5.59 9.33 4.66
CA HIS A 38 4.94 10.62 4.90
C HIS A 38 3.72 10.47 5.83
N PRO A 39 3.90 10.09 7.10
CA PRO A 39 2.78 9.78 7.99
C PRO A 39 1.89 10.99 8.30
N ASP A 40 2.49 12.18 8.35
CA ASP A 40 1.79 13.43 8.70
C ASP A 40 1.19 14.15 7.48
N GLN A 41 1.41 13.63 6.27
CA GLN A 41 0.96 14.26 5.04
C GLN A 41 -0.34 13.61 4.53
N PRO A 42 -1.44 14.36 4.41
CA PRO A 42 -2.63 13.88 3.75
C PRO A 42 -2.48 13.95 2.23
N PHE A 43 -2.77 12.85 1.53
CA PHE A 43 -2.74 12.76 0.07
C PHE A 43 -4.12 12.49 -0.53
N ARG A 44 -4.39 13.08 -1.70
CA ARG A 44 -5.42 12.62 -2.63
C ARG A 44 -4.87 11.50 -3.51
N ALA A 45 -5.77 10.73 -4.11
CA ALA A 45 -5.39 9.67 -5.05
C ALA A 45 -4.53 10.19 -6.22
N ARG A 46 -4.85 11.36 -6.81
CA ARG A 46 -4.04 11.94 -7.89
C ARG A 46 -2.67 12.41 -7.43
N GLU A 47 -2.57 13.01 -6.24
CA GLU A 47 -1.30 13.46 -5.66
C GLU A 47 -0.37 12.27 -5.36
N LEU A 48 -0.92 11.11 -4.96
CA LEU A 48 -0.14 9.87 -4.83
C LEU A 48 0.41 9.37 -6.16
N HIS A 49 -0.36 9.53 -7.24
CA HIS A 49 0.09 9.11 -8.57
C HIS A 49 1.24 9.98 -9.05
N GLU A 50 1.15 11.30 -8.83
CA GLU A 50 2.26 12.24 -9.12
C GLU A 50 3.51 11.94 -8.29
N LEU A 51 3.34 11.59 -7.00
CA LEU A 51 4.47 11.24 -6.12
C LEU A 51 5.17 9.94 -6.52
N LEU A 52 4.40 8.97 -7.03
CA LEU A 52 4.86 7.61 -7.32
C LEU A 52 5.14 7.38 -8.81
N ASP A 53 5.08 8.44 -9.64
CA ASP A 53 5.17 8.37 -11.10
C ASP A 53 4.24 7.30 -11.71
N LEU A 54 3.02 7.17 -11.16
CA LEU A 54 2.00 6.23 -11.62
C LEU A 54 1.10 6.84 -12.71
N PRO A 55 0.47 6.01 -13.57
CA PRO A 55 -0.43 6.48 -14.62
C PRO A 55 -1.64 7.25 -14.06
N THR A 56 -1.77 8.53 -14.43
CA THR A 56 -2.84 9.42 -13.93
C THR A 56 -4.15 9.35 -14.72
N ASP A 57 -4.30 8.36 -15.61
CA ASP A 57 -5.55 8.10 -16.31
C ASP A 57 -6.67 7.74 -15.31
N GLU A 58 -7.91 7.96 -15.72
CA GLU A 58 -9.05 7.81 -14.82
C GLU A 58 -9.21 6.39 -14.27
N ALA A 59 -8.91 5.36 -15.07
CA ALA A 59 -9.02 3.97 -14.62
C ALA A 59 -8.00 3.67 -13.52
N SER A 60 -6.74 4.05 -13.74
CA SER A 60 -5.64 3.89 -12.78
C SER A 60 -5.90 4.66 -11.47
N VAL A 61 -6.41 5.89 -11.55
CA VAL A 61 -6.79 6.68 -10.37
C VAL A 61 -7.96 6.04 -9.61
N ASN A 62 -8.95 5.49 -10.31
CA ASN A 62 -10.11 4.84 -9.69
C ASN A 62 -9.71 3.53 -8.98
N VAL A 63 -8.79 2.75 -9.55
CA VAL A 63 -8.21 1.57 -8.88
C VAL A 63 -7.51 1.96 -7.58
N THR A 64 -6.69 3.02 -7.60
CA THR A 64 -6.06 3.53 -6.38
C THR A 64 -7.08 4.02 -5.37
N ARG A 65 -8.15 4.73 -5.77
CA ARG A 65 -9.23 5.12 -4.86
C ARG A 65 -9.89 3.93 -4.17
N ALA A 66 -10.17 2.85 -4.90
CA ALA A 66 -10.73 1.63 -4.33
C ALA A 66 -9.79 1.03 -3.27
N ARG A 67 -8.48 0.98 -3.54
CA ARG A 67 -7.46 0.51 -2.58
C ARG A 67 -7.35 1.41 -1.36
N LEU A 68 -7.36 2.73 -1.53
CA LEU A 68 -7.34 3.69 -0.41
C LEU A 68 -8.58 3.51 0.48
N GLY A 69 -9.76 3.29 -0.12
CA GLY A 69 -10.98 2.98 0.61
C GLY A 69 -10.91 1.64 1.36
N ARG A 70 -10.16 0.65 0.86
CA ARG A 70 -9.90 -0.60 1.60
C ARG A 70 -8.95 -0.37 2.78
N LEU A 71 -7.84 0.35 2.55
CA LEU A 71 -6.85 0.68 3.59
C LEU A 71 -7.45 1.52 4.72
N LEU A 72 -8.37 2.44 4.39
CA LEU A 72 -9.15 3.21 5.37
C LEU A 72 -10.03 2.28 6.23
N ARG A 73 -10.76 1.35 5.60
CA ARG A 73 -11.60 0.37 6.31
C ARG A 73 -10.80 -0.61 7.17
N GLN A 74 -9.58 -0.94 6.78
CA GLN A 74 -8.64 -1.75 7.57
C GLN A 74 -7.99 -0.97 8.72
N GLY A 75 -8.21 0.35 8.80
CA GLY A 75 -7.61 1.20 9.83
C GLY A 75 -6.14 1.51 9.61
N PHE A 76 -5.59 1.25 8.42
CA PHE A 76 -4.23 1.65 8.05
C PHE A 76 -4.14 3.16 7.78
N LEU A 77 -5.21 3.73 7.20
CA LEU A 77 -5.35 5.15 6.93
C LEU A 77 -6.44 5.77 7.80
N THR A 78 -6.39 7.09 7.93
CA THR A 78 -7.47 7.96 8.37
C THR A 78 -7.89 8.87 7.22
N GLN A 79 -9.07 9.49 7.34
CA GLN A 79 -9.59 10.40 6.32
C GLN A 79 -9.80 11.80 6.93
N PRO A 80 -8.75 12.64 7.03
CA PRO A 80 -8.82 13.97 7.64
C PRO A 80 -9.70 14.95 6.85
N GLY A 81 -10.03 14.64 5.59
CA GLY A 81 -10.94 15.45 4.78
C GLY A 81 -11.45 14.67 3.57
N ARG A 82 -12.47 15.20 2.88
CA ARG A 82 -13.08 14.52 1.74
C ARG A 82 -12.03 14.19 0.66
N GLY A 83 -11.86 12.90 0.38
CA GLY A 83 -10.92 12.41 -0.64
C GLY A 83 -9.45 12.59 -0.27
N ARG A 84 -9.13 12.88 0.99
CA ARG A 84 -7.77 12.97 1.54
C ARG A 84 -7.55 11.82 2.51
N TYR A 85 -6.47 11.09 2.30
CA TYR A 85 -6.08 9.96 3.12
C TYR A 85 -4.76 10.27 3.80
N GLN A 86 -4.60 9.86 5.05
CA GLN A 86 -3.38 10.04 5.81
C GLN A 86 -3.07 8.76 6.56
N LYS A 87 -1.79 8.51 6.86
CA LYS A 87 -1.41 7.38 7.71
C LYS A 87 -2.10 7.49 9.08
N ARG A 88 -2.63 6.37 9.57
CA ARG A 88 -3.04 6.28 10.98
C ARG A 88 -1.78 6.09 11.83
N THR A 89 -1.42 7.12 12.58
CA THR A 89 -0.39 7.11 13.62
C THR A 89 -1.00 6.93 15.00
#